data_AF-G5LMB4-F1
#
_entry.id   AF-G5LMB4-F1
#
_cell.length_a   1.000
_cell.length_b   1.000
_cell.length_c   1.000
_cell.angle_alpha   90.00
_cell.angle_beta   90.00
_cell.angle_gamma   90.00
#
_symmetry.space_group_name_H-M   'P 1'
#
loop_
_entity.id
_entity.type
_entity.pdbx_description
1 polymer ?
#
loop_
_entity_poly.entity_id
_entity_poly.type
_entity_poly.pdbx_seq_one_letter_code
_entity_poly.pdbx_strand_id
1 'polypeptide(L)' 'MVIVEVENARLVLGVTASQINLLHTLPPAENDTEAPVAPPADFQNMMKSLLKRSGRS' A
#
# COMPACT_ATOMS: atom_id res chain seq x y z
N MET A 1 19.81 6.77 10.66
CA MET A 1 19.12 7.80 9.85
C MET A 1 17.66 7.76 10.23
N VAL A 2 17.07 8.90 10.56
CA VAL A 2 15.65 9.02 10.93
C VAL A 2 14.93 9.76 9.81
N ILE A 3 13.74 9.30 9.44
CA ILE A 3 12.85 10.02 8.52
C ILE A 3 11.64 10.50 9.32
N VAL A 4 11.30 11.78 9.17
CA VAL A 4 10.12 12.39 9.81
C VAL A 4 9.16 12.83 8.73
N GLU A 5 7.91 12.38 8.83
CA GLU A 5 6.83 12.85 7.97
C GLU A 5 6.26 14.16 8.53
N VAL A 6 6.16 15.16 7.67
CA VAL A 6 5.49 16.44 7.92
C VAL A 6 4.51 16.66 6.78
N GLU A 7 3.55 17.58 6.93
CA GLU A 7 2.40 17.74 6.00
C GLU A 7 2.75 17.56 4.51
N ASN A 8 3.82 18.21 4.04
CA ASN A 8 4.13 18.26 2.61
C ASN A 8 5.56 17.79 2.28
N ALA A 9 6.21 17.05 3.17
CA ALA A 9 7.58 16.58 2.92
C ALA A 9 7.95 15.43 3.85
N ARG A 10 9.06 14.76 3.50
CA ARG A 10 9.74 13.84 4.40
C ARG A 10 11.13 14.36 4.68
N LEU A 11 11.45 14.54 5.96
CA LEU A 11 12.74 15.08 6.39
C LEU A 11 13.67 13.95 6.78
N VAL A 12 14.84 13.90 6.16
CA VAL A 12 15.92 12.98 6.52
C VAL A 12 16.82 13.66 7.53
N LEU A 13 16.86 13.14 8.75
CA LEU A 13 17.60 13.71 9.86
C LEU A 13 18.79 12.82 10.26
N GLY A 14 19.93 13.48 10.45
CA GLY A 14 21.08 12.95 11.16
C GLY A 14 20.90 13.23 12.65
N VAL A 15 20.94 12.21 13.48
CA VAL A 15 20.73 12.33 14.93
C VAL A 15 21.94 11.76 15.66
N THR A 16 22.50 12.55 16.57
CA THR A 16 23.50 12.13 17.55
C THR A 16 22.92 12.32 18.96
N ALA A 17 23.68 11.94 19.99
CA ALA A 17 23.24 12.14 21.37
C ALA A 17 23.00 13.62 21.74
N SER A 18 23.65 14.56 21.04
CA SER A 18 23.62 15.99 21.37
C SER A 18 22.98 16.86 20.30
N GLN A 19 22.76 16.35 19.08
CA GLN A 19 22.33 17.19 17.97
C GLN A 19 21.41 16.46 16.98
N ILE A 20 20.52 17.26 16.38
CA ILE A 20 19.67 16.87 15.25
C ILE A 20 20.02 17.80 14.09
N ASN A 21 20.38 17.23 12.95
CA ASN A 21 20.70 17.96 11.72
C ASN A 21 19.77 17.51 10.59
N LEU A 22 19.17 18.48 9.88
CA LEU A 22 18.48 18.22 8.63
C LEU A 22 19.50 17.91 7.55
N LEU A 23 19.41 16.71 6.96
CA LEU A 23 20.30 16.29 5.89
C LEU A 23 19.66 16.52 4.53
N HIS A 24 18.46 15.97 4.32
CA HIS A 24 17.74 16.07 3.04
C HIS A 24 16.24 16.27 3.25
N THR A 25 15.61 16.93 2.28
CA THR A 25 14.14 17.06 2.18
C THR A 25 13.68 16.26 0.98
N LEU A 26 12.91 15.22 1.21
CA LEU A 26 12.29 14.41 0.19
C LEU A 26 10.87 14.92 -0.10
N PRO A 27 10.36 14.71 -1.33
CA PRO A 27 8.95 14.96 -1.61
C PRO A 27 8.04 14.14 -0.67
N PRO A 28 6.75 14.53 -0.53
CA PRO A 28 5.75 13.74 0.18
C PRO A 28 5.82 12.27 -0.21
N ALA A 29 5.47 11.37 0.71
CA ALA A 29 5.20 10.00 0.32
C ALA A 29 4.07 10.02 -0.72
N GLU A 30 4.22 9.23 -1.78
CA GLU A 30 3.04 8.91 -2.57
C GLU A 30 2.07 8.23 -1.62
N ASN A 31 0.86 8.75 -1.53
CA ASN A 31 -0.19 8.05 -0.80
C ASN A 31 -0.29 6.69 -1.49
N ASP A 32 0.07 5.62 -0.79
CA ASP A 32 -0.35 4.28 -1.13
C ASP A 32 -1.88 4.33 -1.09
N THR A 33 -2.46 4.77 -2.20
CA THR A 33 -3.85 4.52 -2.51
C THR A 33 -3.90 3.01 -2.46
N GLU A 34 -4.43 2.46 -1.36
CA GLU A 34 -4.68 1.03 -1.22
C GLU A 34 -5.15 0.57 -2.58
N ALA A 35 -4.31 -0.24 -3.25
CA ALA A 35 -4.63 -0.73 -4.58
C ALA A 35 -6.06 -1.26 -4.47
N PRO A 36 -7.01 -0.79 -5.32
CA PRO A 36 -8.42 -1.06 -5.11
C PRO A 36 -8.56 -2.54 -4.85
N VAL A 37 -8.99 -2.89 -3.64
CA VAL A 37 -9.08 -4.28 -3.23
C VAL A 37 -9.98 -4.93 -4.28
N ALA A 38 -9.38 -5.75 -5.14
CA ALA A 38 -10.13 -6.31 -6.26
C ALA A 38 -11.35 -7.00 -5.64
N PRO A 39 -12.57 -6.71 -6.12
CA PRO A 39 -13.75 -7.32 -5.55
C PRO A 39 -13.52 -8.84 -5.55
N PRO A 40 -13.82 -9.54 -4.44
CA PRO A 40 -13.52 -10.95 -4.33
C PRO A 40 -14.12 -11.65 -5.54
N ALA A 41 -13.27 -12.36 -6.30
CA ALA A 41 -13.70 -13.07 -7.48
C ALA A 41 -14.90 -13.95 -7.10
N ASP A 42 -15.95 -13.92 -7.92
CA ASP A 42 -17.23 -14.58 -7.65
C ASP A 42 -17.12 -16.10 -7.88
N PHE A 43 -16.27 -16.73 -7.07
CA PHE A 43 -15.96 -18.14 -7.09
C PHE A 43 -17.23 -19.00 -6.90
N GLN A 44 -18.20 -18.49 -6.15
CA GLN A 44 -19.49 -19.15 -5.94
C GLN A 44 -20.28 -19.27 -7.26
N ASN A 45 -20.33 -18.20 -8.07
CA ASN A 45 -21.00 -18.26 -9.36
C ASN A 45 -20.23 -19.10 -10.38
N MET A 46 -18.89 -19.08 -10.35
CA MET A 46 -18.06 -19.98 -11.16
C MET A 46 -18.33 -21.45 -10.81
N MET A 47 -18.30 -21.81 -9.53
CA MET A 47 -18.55 -23.18 -9.07
C MET A 47 -19.96 -23.66 -9.41
N LYS A 48 -20.98 -22.79 -9.25
CA LYS A 48 -22.36 -23.08 -9.69
C LYS A 48 -22.45 -23.33 -11.20
N SER A 49 -21.72 -22.57 -12.02
CA SER A 49 -21.74 -22.75 -13.48
C SER A 49 -21.08 -24.06 -13.92
N LEU A 50 -19.99 -24.46 -13.26
CA LEU A 50 -19.30 -25.72 -13.51
C LEU A 50 -20.18 -26.91 -13.13
N LEU A 51 -20.81 -26.88 -11.95
CA LEU A 51 -21.74 -27.93 -11.50
C LEU A 51 -22.98 -28.04 -12.41
N LYS A 52 -23.52 -26.91 -12.87
CA LYS A 52 -24.66 -26.90 -13.81
C LYS A 52 -24.28 -27.44 -15.19
N ARG A 53 -23.04 -27.23 -15.62
CA ARG A 53 -22.53 -27.71 -16.91
C ARG A 53 -22.17 -29.20 -16.86
N SER A 54 -21.67 -29.72 -15.75
CA SER A 54 -21.34 -31.15 -15.59
C SER A 54 -22.57 -32.06 -15.49
N GLY A 55 -23.75 -31.52 -15.18
CA GLY A 55 -25.02 -32.27 -15.16
C GLY A 55 -25.72 -32.40 -16.52
N ARG A 56 -25.11 -31.91 -17.60
CA ARG A 56 -25.63 -32.00 -18.97
C ARG A 56 -24.70 -32.87 -19.82
N SER A 57 -24.55 -34.12 -19.42
CA SER A 57 -24.01 -35.24 -20.22
C SER A 57 -24.80 -36.50 -19.91
#